data_AF-A0A933TQU2-F1
#
_entry.id   AF-A0A933TQU2-F1
#
_cell.length_a   1.000
_cell.length_b   1.000
_cell.length_c   1.000
_cell.angle_alpha   90.00
_cell.angle_beta   90.00
_cell.angle_gamma   90.00
#
_symmetry.space_group_name_H-M   'P 1'
#
loop_
_entity.id
_entity.type
_entity.pdbx_description
1 polymer ?
#
loop_
_entity_poly.entity_id
_entity_poly.type
_entity_poly.pdbx_seq_one_letter_code
_entity_poly.pdbx_strand_id
1 'polypeptide(L)'
;MLNFDEDLAPPPARPGMPPTPPATGFDPAYVSFGVGRPQLQPATQGLNFAGGGVAQPQWDTPSFTKGGPGGISSALAPAPQADIKHRRVRVEDKLIINAKADVNQLVPFKYKWAWEKYIAACANHWMPQEVNMNRDIATWKDPNGLSEDERLIVKRNLGFFVTADSLAANNIVLGTYRQITAPECRQYLLRQAFEEAIHTHAYQYIVESLGLDEGEIFNAYHEVSSIKAKDEFLLPFIDVLSNPTFKTGTPEDDQTFLKSLIAFACIMEGLFFYVGFVQILAMGRQNKMTGAAEQYQYILRDESMHCNFGIDMINQIKLENPGLWTNAFKAELKAMFEKAVALEYQYAEDTLPRGVLGLNAPMFKEYLRFIANRRATQIGLDELFPGATNPFPWMAEMIDLKKEKNFFETRVTEYQTGGALAWD
;
A
#
# COMPACT_ATOMS: atom_id res chain seq x y z
N MET A 1 -1.02 -14.72 -11.83
CA MET A 1 -1.05 -15.46 -10.54
C MET A 1 -0.05 -16.60 -10.64
N LEU A 2 1.02 -16.57 -9.84
CA LEU A 2 1.78 -17.77 -9.52
C LEU A 2 1.30 -18.19 -8.14
N ASN A 3 0.65 -19.36 -8.07
CA ASN A 3 0.22 -20.00 -6.83
C ASN A 3 1.45 -20.49 -6.06
N PHE A 4 1.44 -20.32 -4.75
CA PHE A 4 2.52 -20.69 -3.83
C PHE A 4 2.39 -22.11 -3.25
N ASP A 5 1.56 -22.98 -3.83
CA ASP A 5 1.29 -24.32 -3.29
C ASP A 5 1.66 -25.39 -4.30
N GLU A 6 2.83 -26.01 -4.14
CA GLU A 6 3.11 -27.43 -4.41
C GLU A 6 4.55 -27.74 -3.98
N ASP A 7 4.71 -28.21 -2.74
CA ASP A 7 5.68 -29.24 -2.31
C ASP A 7 5.98 -29.14 -0.81
N LEU A 8 5.01 -29.45 0.06
CA LEU A 8 5.31 -29.87 1.45
C LEU A 8 4.30 -30.91 1.92
N ALA A 9 4.80 -32.12 2.25
CA ALA A 9 4.01 -33.19 2.85
C ALA A 9 3.53 -32.80 4.27
N PRO A 10 2.34 -33.26 4.71
CA PRO A 10 1.78 -32.85 5.99
C PRO A 10 2.56 -33.42 7.19
N PRO A 11 2.75 -32.65 8.28
CA PRO A 11 3.42 -33.12 9.48
C PRO A 11 2.51 -34.03 10.33
N PRO A 12 3.09 -34.92 11.17
CA PRO A 12 2.33 -35.88 11.97
C PRO A 12 1.59 -35.21 13.15
N ALA A 13 0.43 -35.76 13.49
CA ALA A 13 -0.44 -35.30 14.57
C ALA A 13 0.22 -35.41 15.96
N ARG A 14 0.10 -34.37 16.80
CA ARG A 14 0.55 -34.39 18.20
C ARG A 14 -0.52 -34.96 19.14
N PRO A 15 -0.13 -35.61 20.27
CA PRO A 15 -1.07 -36.14 21.25
C PRO A 15 -1.63 -35.05 22.17
N GLY A 16 -2.91 -35.20 22.55
CA GLY A 16 -3.68 -34.22 23.34
C GLY A 16 -3.26 -34.10 24.81
N MET A 17 -3.40 -32.88 25.35
CA MET A 17 -3.22 -32.57 26.77
C MET A 17 -4.53 -32.70 27.58
N PRO A 18 -4.47 -33.05 28.88
CA PRO A 18 -5.63 -33.21 29.75
C PRO A 18 -6.14 -31.86 30.33
N PRO A 19 -7.41 -31.79 30.80
CA PRO A 19 -8.03 -30.54 31.23
C PRO A 19 -7.61 -30.09 32.65
N THR A 20 -7.61 -28.77 32.87
CA THR A 20 -7.37 -28.08 34.15
C THR A 20 -8.65 -27.97 35.01
N PRO A 21 -8.55 -27.97 36.36
CA PRO A 21 -9.69 -27.90 37.28
C PRO A 21 -10.14 -26.44 37.58
N PRO A 22 -11.36 -26.25 38.14
CA PRO A 22 -11.97 -24.92 38.26
C PRO A 22 -11.48 -24.12 39.50
N ALA A 23 -11.48 -22.79 39.34
CA ALA A 23 -11.09 -21.82 40.37
C ALA A 23 -12.22 -21.56 41.39
N THR A 24 -11.88 -21.57 42.67
CA THR A 24 -12.73 -21.18 43.80
C THR A 24 -12.73 -19.66 44.02
N GLY A 25 -13.91 -19.13 44.35
CA GLY A 25 -14.22 -17.70 44.35
C GLY A 25 -13.62 -16.84 45.47
N PHE A 26 -13.74 -15.53 45.25
CA PHE A 26 -13.52 -14.47 46.23
C PHE A 26 -14.63 -13.42 46.07
N ASP A 27 -15.17 -13.00 47.21
CA ASP A 27 -16.26 -12.05 47.40
C ASP A 27 -15.69 -10.66 47.77
N PRO A 28 -16.15 -9.54 47.17
CA PRO A 28 -15.82 -8.21 47.66
C PRO A 28 -17.04 -7.49 48.27
N ALA A 29 -16.89 -7.13 49.54
CA ALA A 29 -17.81 -6.27 50.28
C ALA A 29 -17.83 -4.82 49.78
N TYR A 30 -19.05 -4.27 49.75
CA TYR A 30 -19.45 -2.91 49.43
C TYR A 30 -18.86 -1.84 50.36
N VAL A 31 -18.41 -0.71 49.79
CA VAL A 31 -18.49 0.63 50.42
C VAL A 31 -18.91 1.67 49.37
N SER A 32 -20.03 2.34 49.65
CA SER A 32 -20.66 3.38 48.85
C SER A 32 -20.13 4.76 49.24
N PHE A 33 -19.80 5.59 48.24
CA PHE A 33 -19.85 7.06 48.34
C PHE A 33 -20.35 7.61 47.01
N GLY A 34 -21.45 8.37 47.07
CA GLY A 34 -22.10 8.97 45.91
C GLY A 34 -21.81 10.45 45.71
N VAL A 35 -22.38 10.93 44.59
CA VAL A 35 -22.62 12.31 44.10
C VAL A 35 -21.59 12.77 43.05
N GLY A 36 -21.93 13.08 41.79
CA GLY A 36 -23.20 13.05 41.05
C GLY A 36 -22.92 13.37 39.56
N ARG A 37 -23.71 12.83 38.63
CA ARG A 37 -23.67 13.15 37.19
C ARG A 37 -24.95 13.90 36.78
N PRO A 38 -24.87 14.94 35.92
CA PRO A 38 -26.06 15.62 35.41
C PRO A 38 -26.77 14.79 34.33
N GLN A 39 -28.09 14.77 34.43
CA GLN A 39 -29.07 14.17 33.51
C GLN A 39 -29.34 15.12 32.33
N LEU A 40 -29.21 14.65 31.09
CA LEU A 40 -29.72 15.33 29.90
C LEU A 40 -31.06 14.70 29.49
N GLN A 41 -32.10 15.53 29.41
CA GLN A 41 -33.44 15.19 28.93
C GLN A 41 -33.48 15.13 27.40
N PRO A 42 -34.27 14.22 26.79
CA PRO A 42 -34.54 14.25 25.36
C PRO A 42 -35.69 15.22 25.06
N ALA A 43 -35.45 16.18 24.17
CA ALA A 43 -36.49 17.05 23.62
C ALA A 43 -37.21 16.34 22.46
N THR A 44 -38.50 16.07 22.65
CA THR A 44 -39.44 15.66 21.60
C THR A 44 -40.06 16.90 20.96
N GLN A 45 -39.86 17.10 19.66
CA GLN A 45 -40.79 17.84 18.80
C GLN A 45 -41.09 17.00 17.57
N GLY A 46 -42.37 16.63 17.44
CA GLY A 46 -42.88 15.87 16.30
C GLY A 46 -43.19 16.76 15.11
N LEU A 47 -43.01 16.19 13.92
CA LEU A 47 -43.77 16.56 12.73
C LEU A 47 -44.34 15.27 12.13
N ASN A 48 -45.66 15.25 12.03
CA ASN A 48 -46.49 14.17 11.50
C ASN A 48 -46.21 13.92 10.02
N PHE A 49 -46.10 12.65 9.63
CA PHE A 49 -46.50 12.20 8.29
C PHE A 49 -47.49 11.04 8.42
N ALA A 50 -48.66 11.25 7.83
CA ALA A 50 -49.77 10.32 7.77
C ALA A 50 -49.41 9.07 6.98
N GLY A 51 -49.95 7.94 7.41
CA GLY A 51 -49.77 6.64 6.77
C GLY A 51 -50.33 6.59 5.35
N GLY A 52 -49.54 5.99 4.46
CA GLY A 52 -49.93 5.54 3.13
C GLY A 52 -49.20 4.23 2.86
N GLY A 53 -49.97 3.17 2.59
CA GLY A 53 -49.44 1.82 2.38
C GLY A 53 -48.47 1.74 1.19
N VAL A 54 -47.45 0.89 1.36
CA VAL A 54 -46.46 0.60 0.32
C VAL A 54 -47.11 -0.25 -0.76
N ALA A 55 -47.39 0.34 -1.92
CA ALA A 55 -47.73 -0.38 -3.13
C ALA A 55 -46.44 -0.91 -3.78
N GLN A 56 -46.41 -2.21 -4.08
CA GLN A 56 -45.36 -2.87 -4.84
C GLN A 56 -45.31 -2.32 -6.28
N PRO A 57 -44.14 -2.08 -6.90
CA PRO A 57 -44.07 -1.73 -8.31
C PRO A 57 -44.46 -2.93 -9.17
N GLN A 58 -45.56 -2.79 -9.91
CA GLN A 58 -45.97 -3.74 -10.95
C GLN A 58 -45.11 -3.49 -12.19
N TRP A 59 -44.30 -4.47 -12.58
CA TRP A 59 -43.54 -4.43 -13.83
C TRP A 59 -44.48 -4.72 -15.00
N ASP A 60 -44.74 -3.74 -15.84
CA ASP A 60 -45.50 -3.92 -17.08
C ASP A 60 -44.73 -4.83 -18.04
N THR A 61 -45.25 -6.02 -18.29
CA THR A 61 -44.83 -6.87 -19.41
C THR A 61 -45.33 -6.27 -20.72
N PRO A 62 -44.46 -5.99 -21.71
CA PRO A 62 -44.94 -5.50 -23.00
C PRO A 62 -45.66 -6.61 -23.78
N SER A 63 -46.89 -6.32 -24.19
CA SER A 63 -47.70 -7.18 -25.05
C SER A 63 -47.14 -7.20 -26.48
N PHE A 64 -46.81 -8.38 -26.99
CA PHE A 64 -46.49 -8.57 -28.41
C PHE A 64 -47.78 -8.64 -29.24
N THR A 65 -48.11 -7.57 -29.97
CA THR A 65 -49.09 -7.62 -31.06
C THR A 65 -48.40 -8.04 -32.36
N LYS A 66 -48.81 -9.18 -32.94
CA LYS A 66 -48.43 -9.62 -34.29
C LYS A 66 -49.01 -8.66 -35.33
N GLY A 67 -48.16 -7.85 -35.97
CA GLY A 67 -48.44 -7.13 -37.22
C GLY A 67 -47.72 -7.81 -38.39
N GLY A 68 -48.47 -8.10 -39.47
CA GLY A 68 -48.00 -8.77 -40.69
C GLY A 68 -47.09 -7.93 -41.61
N PRO A 69 -46.65 -8.49 -42.74
CA PRO A 69 -45.46 -8.03 -43.46
C PRO A 69 -45.78 -6.89 -44.43
N GLY A 70 -45.18 -5.72 -44.20
CA GLY A 70 -45.17 -4.59 -45.11
C GLY A 70 -43.75 -4.05 -45.24
N GLY A 71 -43.11 -4.34 -46.37
CA GLY A 71 -41.75 -3.88 -46.65
C GLY A 71 -41.69 -2.38 -46.86
N ILE A 72 -40.79 -1.72 -46.13
CA ILE A 72 -40.20 -0.43 -46.51
C ILE A 72 -38.71 -0.50 -46.17
N SER A 73 -37.89 -0.61 -47.21
CA SER A 73 -36.45 -0.41 -47.11
C SER A 73 -36.20 1.07 -46.88
N SER A 74 -35.99 1.48 -45.61
CA SER A 74 -35.32 2.74 -45.31
C SER A 74 -33.89 2.40 -44.92
N ALA A 75 -32.94 2.74 -45.78
CA ALA A 75 -31.55 2.83 -45.39
C ALA A 75 -31.46 3.86 -44.24
N LEU A 76 -31.36 3.36 -43.01
CA LEU A 76 -31.09 4.18 -41.83
C LEU A 76 -29.74 4.86 -42.07
N ALA A 77 -29.76 6.18 -42.23
CA ALA A 77 -28.55 6.98 -42.10
C ALA A 77 -27.87 6.61 -40.76
N PRO A 78 -26.53 6.52 -40.69
CA PRO A 78 -25.86 6.25 -39.43
C PRO A 78 -26.33 7.29 -38.42
N ALA A 79 -26.84 6.83 -37.27
CA ALA A 79 -27.16 7.72 -36.17
C ALA A 79 -25.94 8.62 -35.91
N PRO A 80 -26.11 9.93 -35.70
CA PRO A 80 -24.99 10.81 -35.42
C PRO A 80 -24.21 10.21 -34.25
N GLN A 81 -22.91 9.99 -34.45
CA GLN A 81 -22.01 9.53 -33.40
C GLN A 81 -22.08 10.58 -32.29
N ALA A 82 -22.88 10.31 -31.26
CA ALA A 82 -22.92 11.15 -30.09
C ALA A 82 -21.49 11.30 -29.58
N ASP A 83 -21.07 12.54 -29.32
CA ASP A 83 -19.77 12.84 -28.74
C ASP A 83 -19.52 11.86 -27.57
N ILE A 84 -18.36 11.20 -27.58
CA ILE A 84 -17.98 10.18 -26.59
C ILE A 84 -18.19 10.72 -25.17
N LYS A 85 -18.07 12.04 -24.97
CA LYS A 85 -18.31 12.72 -23.70
C LYS A 85 -19.73 12.61 -23.13
N HIS A 86 -20.75 12.43 -23.97
CA HIS A 86 -22.16 12.51 -23.55
C HIS A 86 -22.89 11.17 -23.57
N ARG A 87 -22.21 10.09 -23.97
CA ARG A 87 -22.77 8.72 -23.90
C ARG A 87 -22.36 8.01 -22.62
N ARG A 88 -23.16 7.01 -22.21
CA ARG A 88 -22.78 6.09 -21.13
C ARG A 88 -21.42 5.45 -21.43
N VAL A 89 -20.56 5.38 -20.41
CA VAL A 89 -19.23 4.77 -20.51
C VAL A 89 -19.36 3.28 -20.81
N ARG A 90 -18.56 2.79 -21.74
CA ARG A 90 -18.42 1.35 -22.00
C ARG A 90 -17.05 0.89 -21.54
N VAL A 91 -16.93 -0.39 -21.20
CA VAL A 91 -15.70 -0.96 -20.65
C VAL A 91 -14.53 -0.80 -21.62
N GLU A 92 -14.76 -0.99 -22.92
CA GLU A 92 -13.76 -0.89 -23.97
C GLU A 92 -13.18 0.52 -24.17
N ASP A 93 -13.86 1.57 -23.70
CA ASP A 93 -13.40 2.96 -23.85
C ASP A 93 -12.38 3.37 -22.76
N LYS A 94 -12.25 2.57 -21.70
CA LYS A 94 -11.37 2.86 -20.56
C LYS A 94 -9.95 2.39 -20.87
N LEU A 95 -8.96 3.23 -20.57
CA LEU A 95 -7.53 2.94 -20.64
C LEU A 95 -6.84 3.48 -19.38
N ILE A 96 -5.73 2.88 -18.96
CA ILE A 96 -5.00 3.34 -17.77
C ILE A 96 -4.46 4.75 -17.98
N ILE A 97 -3.94 5.04 -19.18
CA ILE A 97 -3.50 6.36 -19.61
C ILE A 97 -4.21 6.74 -20.92
N ASN A 98 -4.32 8.04 -21.20
CA ASN A 98 -4.77 8.58 -22.48
C ASN A 98 -6.21 8.18 -22.89
N ALA A 99 -7.06 7.73 -21.96
CA ALA A 99 -8.45 7.40 -22.24
C ALA A 99 -9.28 8.67 -22.56
N LYS A 100 -10.29 8.51 -23.42
CA LYS A 100 -11.29 9.55 -23.73
C LYS A 100 -12.62 9.35 -23.00
N ALA A 101 -12.79 8.23 -22.30
CA ALA A 101 -13.97 7.94 -21.50
C ALA A 101 -14.14 8.95 -20.36
N ASP A 102 -15.38 9.15 -19.91
CA ASP A 102 -15.65 9.99 -18.75
C ASP A 102 -15.10 9.35 -17.47
N VAL A 103 -13.93 9.84 -17.05
CA VAL A 103 -13.19 9.37 -15.86
C VAL A 103 -13.93 9.63 -14.55
N ASN A 104 -15.01 10.41 -14.54
CA ASN A 104 -15.79 10.64 -13.32
C ASN A 104 -16.75 9.48 -13.02
N GLN A 105 -17.05 8.63 -14.00
CA GLN A 105 -17.95 7.49 -13.83
C GLN A 105 -17.16 6.24 -13.45
N LEU A 106 -17.27 5.84 -12.19
CA LEU A 106 -16.59 4.65 -11.65
C LEU A 106 -16.98 3.37 -12.40
N VAL A 107 -18.27 3.22 -12.73
CA VAL A 107 -18.83 2.05 -13.41
C VAL A 107 -19.01 2.29 -14.91
N PRO A 108 -18.91 1.24 -15.74
CA PRO A 108 -18.58 -0.15 -15.40
C PRO A 108 -17.08 -0.35 -15.10
N PHE A 109 -16.74 -1.31 -14.23
CA PHE A 109 -15.35 -1.66 -13.91
C PHE A 109 -14.69 -2.39 -15.08
N LYS A 110 -13.51 -1.91 -15.51
CA LYS A 110 -12.61 -2.62 -16.43
C LYS A 110 -11.51 -3.32 -15.64
N TYR A 111 -10.87 -2.59 -14.73
CA TYR A 111 -9.72 -3.08 -13.95
C TYR A 111 -10.17 -3.57 -12.57
N LYS A 112 -10.84 -4.73 -12.54
CA LYS A 112 -11.35 -5.32 -11.29
C LYS A 112 -10.25 -5.51 -10.24
N TRP A 113 -9.03 -5.84 -10.66
CA TRP A 113 -7.87 -5.96 -9.77
C TRP A 113 -7.59 -4.67 -8.99
N ALA A 114 -7.82 -3.48 -9.56
CA ALA A 114 -7.61 -2.21 -8.86
C ALA A 114 -8.68 -2.00 -7.79
N TRP A 115 -9.94 -2.36 -8.10
CA TRP A 115 -11.04 -2.30 -7.16
C TRP A 115 -10.86 -3.27 -5.99
N GLU A 116 -10.49 -4.52 -6.27
CA GLU A 116 -10.23 -5.53 -5.25
C GLU A 116 -9.11 -5.10 -4.30
N LYS A 117 -8.02 -4.53 -4.84
CA LYS A 117 -6.95 -3.96 -4.01
C LYS A 117 -7.41 -2.78 -3.18
N TYR A 118 -8.28 -1.92 -3.70
CA TYR A 118 -8.85 -0.80 -2.96
C TYR A 118 -9.65 -1.30 -1.75
N ILE A 119 -10.52 -2.29 -1.94
CA ILE A 119 -11.29 -2.90 -0.85
C ILE A 119 -10.36 -3.55 0.18
N ALA A 120 -9.35 -4.29 -0.26
CA ALA A 120 -8.38 -4.91 0.64
C ALA A 120 -7.56 -3.87 1.43
N ALA A 121 -7.14 -2.77 0.81
CA ALA A 121 -6.45 -1.67 1.48
C ALA A 121 -7.36 -0.96 2.50
N CYS A 122 -8.64 -0.75 2.18
CA CYS A 122 -9.61 -0.23 3.15
C CYS A 122 -9.78 -1.14 4.37
N ALA A 123 -9.76 -2.46 4.19
CA ALA A 123 -9.85 -3.43 5.30
C ALA A 123 -8.59 -3.40 6.20
N ASN A 124 -7.48 -2.86 5.71
CA ASN A 124 -6.21 -2.76 6.43
C ASN A 124 -6.08 -1.49 7.28
N HIS A 125 -7.15 -0.74 7.55
CA HIS A 125 -7.05 0.49 8.35
C HIS A 125 -6.38 0.27 9.72
N TRP A 126 -5.48 1.18 10.08
CA TRP A 126 -4.79 1.24 11.35
C TRP A 126 -4.41 2.70 11.66
N MET A 127 -4.12 3.00 12.93
CA MET A 127 -3.61 4.30 13.35
C MET A 127 -2.39 4.14 14.26
N PRO A 128 -1.33 4.96 14.11
CA PRO A 128 -0.10 4.81 14.90
C PRO A 128 -0.30 4.85 16.41
N GLN A 129 -1.23 5.68 16.88
CA GLN A 129 -1.55 5.84 18.29
C GLN A 129 -2.13 4.59 18.96
N GLU A 130 -2.60 3.62 18.19
CA GLU A 130 -3.09 2.34 18.71
C GLU A 130 -1.94 1.46 19.21
N VAL A 131 -0.70 1.74 18.79
CA VAL A 131 0.50 1.00 19.17
C VAL A 131 1.15 1.60 20.42
N ASN A 132 1.38 0.77 21.43
CA ASN A 132 1.94 1.23 22.71
C ASN A 132 3.48 1.41 22.64
N MET A 133 3.96 2.63 22.85
CA MET A 133 5.39 2.97 22.80
C MET A 133 6.13 2.91 24.14
N ASN A 134 5.49 2.55 25.27
CA ASN A 134 6.12 2.64 26.60
C ASN A 134 7.38 1.78 26.74
N ARG A 135 7.38 0.56 26.15
CA ARG A 135 8.56 -0.32 26.17
C ARG A 135 9.70 0.27 25.38
N ASP A 136 9.41 0.80 24.19
CA ASP A 136 10.38 1.44 23.31
C ASP A 136 10.99 2.68 23.97
N ILE A 137 10.17 3.50 24.65
CA ILE A 137 10.64 4.65 25.44
C ILE A 137 11.60 4.20 26.55
N ALA A 138 11.27 3.13 27.27
CA ALA A 138 12.13 2.60 28.33
C ALA A 138 13.44 2.06 27.76
N THR A 139 13.39 1.28 26.67
CA THR A 139 14.57 0.76 25.97
C THR A 139 15.44 1.88 25.42
N TRP A 140 14.85 2.95 24.88
CA TRP A 140 15.59 4.09 24.35
C TRP A 140 16.27 4.91 25.44
N LYS A 141 15.64 5.09 26.60
CA LYS A 141 16.19 5.85 27.73
C LYS A 141 17.24 5.08 28.53
N ASP A 142 17.19 3.75 28.53
CA ASP A 142 18.21 2.93 29.18
C ASP A 142 19.55 3.03 28.41
N PRO A 143 20.65 3.48 29.05
CA PRO A 143 21.98 3.49 28.43
C PRO A 143 22.46 2.12 27.94
N ASN A 144 21.92 1.02 28.50
CA ASN A 144 22.24 -0.34 28.10
C ASN A 144 21.16 -1.00 27.23
N GLY A 145 20.07 -0.27 26.92
CA GLY A 145 18.94 -0.82 26.16
C GLY A 145 19.29 -1.07 24.69
N LEU A 146 20.05 -0.14 24.09
CA LEU A 146 20.55 -0.22 22.71
C LEU A 146 22.03 0.18 22.66
N SER A 147 22.80 -0.49 21.81
CA SER A 147 24.14 -0.03 21.45
C SER A 147 24.11 1.21 20.56
N GLU A 148 25.23 1.92 20.43
CA GLU A 148 25.33 3.08 19.52
C GLU A 148 25.04 2.71 18.06
N ASP A 149 25.44 1.52 17.61
CA ASP A 149 25.13 1.03 16.26
C ASP A 149 23.63 0.76 16.09
N GLU A 150 22.95 0.24 17.11
CA GLU A 150 21.49 0.04 17.08
C GLU A 150 20.75 1.38 17.07
N ARG A 151 21.21 2.37 17.85
CA ARG A 151 20.66 3.73 17.84
C ARG A 151 20.86 4.43 16.50
N LEU A 152 22.04 4.26 15.89
CA LEU A 152 22.34 4.80 14.56
C LEU A 152 21.36 4.27 13.51
N ILE A 153 21.08 2.97 13.52
CA ILE A 153 20.08 2.37 12.62
C ILE A 153 18.74 3.06 12.80
N VAL A 154 18.21 3.17 14.03
CA VAL A 154 16.92 3.82 14.28
C VAL A 154 16.89 5.24 13.72
N LYS A 155 17.91 6.06 14.03
CA LYS A 155 17.96 7.46 13.59
C LYS A 155 18.06 7.60 12.06
N ARG A 156 18.92 6.82 11.41
CA ARG A 156 19.11 6.86 9.95
C ARG A 156 17.94 6.29 9.18
N ASN A 157 17.26 5.30 9.75
CA ASN A 157 16.06 4.71 9.19
C ASN A 157 14.91 5.72 9.24
N LEU A 158 14.59 6.24 10.43
CA LEU A 158 13.58 7.29 10.59
C LEU A 158 13.88 8.50 9.71
N GLY A 159 15.14 8.97 9.68
CA GLY A 159 15.52 10.13 8.87
C GLY A 159 15.39 9.94 7.35
N PHE A 160 15.36 8.70 6.86
CA PHE A 160 15.02 8.41 5.46
C PHE A 160 13.50 8.35 5.26
N PHE A 161 12.79 7.59 6.10
CA PHE A 161 11.36 7.33 5.88
C PHE A 161 10.45 8.56 6.11
N VAL A 162 10.78 9.43 7.07
CA VAL A 162 9.95 10.62 7.38
C VAL A 162 9.72 11.51 6.16
N THR A 163 10.72 11.65 5.29
CA THR A 163 10.60 12.44 4.06
C THR A 163 10.22 11.59 2.85
N ALA A 164 10.66 10.33 2.80
CA ALA A 164 10.34 9.46 1.67
C ALA A 164 8.83 9.24 1.51
N ASP A 165 8.07 8.93 2.56
CA ASP A 165 6.63 8.69 2.40
C ASP A 165 5.86 9.98 2.06
N SER A 166 6.36 11.14 2.49
CA SER A 166 5.86 12.44 2.00
C SER A 166 6.14 12.65 0.50
N LEU A 167 7.31 12.23 0.01
CA LEU A 167 7.62 12.27 -1.43
C LEU A 167 6.72 11.31 -2.22
N ALA A 168 6.43 10.11 -1.70
CA ALA A 168 5.50 9.16 -2.30
C ALA A 168 4.09 9.74 -2.39
N ALA A 169 3.57 10.31 -1.30
CA ALA A 169 2.25 10.96 -1.26
C ALA A 169 2.14 12.10 -2.28
N ASN A 170 3.13 13.01 -2.30
CA ASN A 170 3.18 14.13 -3.22
C ASN A 170 3.23 13.67 -4.67
N ASN A 171 3.99 12.62 -4.95
CA ASN A 171 4.08 12.02 -6.27
C ASN A 171 2.73 11.48 -6.77
N ILE A 172 1.99 10.81 -5.89
CA ILE A 172 0.66 10.27 -6.21
C ILE A 172 -0.29 11.42 -6.55
N VAL A 173 -0.41 12.40 -5.66
CA VAL A 173 -1.43 13.45 -5.73
C VAL A 173 -1.12 14.47 -6.84
N LEU A 174 0.13 14.89 -6.98
CA LEU A 174 0.50 15.98 -7.89
C LEU A 174 0.73 15.52 -9.32
N GLY A 175 1.09 14.24 -9.52
CA GLY A 175 1.48 13.72 -10.83
C GLY A 175 0.74 12.48 -11.26
N THR A 176 0.93 11.37 -10.55
CA THR A 176 0.42 10.05 -10.97
C THR A 176 -1.08 10.07 -11.19
N TYR A 177 -1.85 10.58 -10.21
CA TYR A 177 -3.31 10.64 -10.29
C TYR A 177 -3.82 11.40 -11.53
N ARG A 178 -3.11 12.46 -11.94
CA ARG A 178 -3.49 13.30 -13.09
C ARG A 178 -3.40 12.53 -14.40
N GLN A 179 -2.34 11.74 -14.58
CA GLN A 179 -2.07 11.00 -15.82
C GLN A 179 -2.87 9.70 -15.92
N ILE A 180 -3.26 9.10 -14.78
CA ILE A 180 -4.13 7.92 -14.77
C ILE A 180 -5.56 8.32 -15.13
N THR A 181 -6.08 7.75 -16.22
CA THR A 181 -7.42 8.01 -16.78
C THR A 181 -8.44 6.89 -16.48
N ALA A 182 -8.13 6.01 -15.53
CA ALA A 182 -9.01 4.94 -15.07
C ALA A 182 -9.56 5.23 -13.66
N PRO A 183 -10.88 5.36 -13.46
CA PRO A 183 -11.45 5.77 -12.17
C PRO A 183 -11.22 4.77 -11.03
N GLU A 184 -11.27 3.46 -11.29
CA GLU A 184 -11.01 2.43 -10.29
C GLU A 184 -9.54 2.41 -9.83
N CYS A 185 -8.60 2.74 -10.72
CA CYS A 185 -7.19 2.94 -10.34
C CYS A 185 -7.01 4.23 -9.54
N ARG A 186 -7.70 5.31 -9.92
CA ARG A 186 -7.75 6.55 -9.14
C ARG A 186 -8.29 6.31 -7.72
N GLN A 187 -9.32 5.48 -7.58
CA GLN A 187 -9.86 5.13 -6.26
C GLN A 187 -8.80 4.49 -5.36
N TYR A 188 -8.00 3.57 -5.90
CA TYR A 188 -6.88 2.99 -5.17
C TYR A 188 -5.81 4.03 -4.83
N LEU A 189 -5.42 4.89 -5.79
CA LEU A 189 -4.42 5.93 -5.57
C LEU A 189 -4.81 6.90 -4.43
N LEU A 190 -6.10 7.21 -4.27
CA LEU A 190 -6.57 8.01 -3.12
C LEU A 190 -6.37 7.26 -1.79
N ARG A 191 -6.59 5.95 -1.78
CA ARG A 191 -6.36 5.12 -0.59
C ARG A 191 -4.87 5.02 -0.28
N GLN A 192 -4.04 4.75 -1.27
CA GLN A 192 -2.59 4.72 -1.14
C GLN A 192 -2.05 6.05 -0.61
N ALA A 193 -2.44 7.19 -1.21
CA ALA A 193 -2.01 8.51 -0.73
C ALA A 193 -2.42 8.80 0.73
N PHE A 194 -3.54 8.25 1.19
CA PHE A 194 -3.94 8.34 2.59
C PHE A 194 -3.11 7.42 3.49
N GLU A 195 -2.74 6.23 3.02
CA GLU A 195 -1.82 5.33 3.72
C GLU A 195 -0.43 5.97 3.89
N GLU A 196 0.11 6.66 2.87
CA GLU A 196 1.37 7.41 2.99
C GLU A 196 1.32 8.49 4.09
N ALA A 197 0.15 9.13 4.27
CA ALA A 197 -0.06 10.09 5.35
C ALA A 197 -0.08 9.41 6.72
N ILE A 198 -0.66 8.20 6.81
CA ILE A 198 -0.59 7.37 8.02
C ILE A 198 0.85 6.97 8.32
N HIS A 199 1.65 6.62 7.31
CA HIS A 199 3.06 6.23 7.48
C HIS A 199 3.88 7.41 7.99
N THR A 200 3.74 8.57 7.36
CA THR A 200 4.38 9.83 7.81
C THR A 200 4.03 10.13 9.27
N HIS A 201 2.77 9.97 9.65
CA HIS A 201 2.29 10.13 11.02
C HIS A 201 2.88 9.07 11.97
N ALA A 202 3.08 7.83 11.53
CA ALA A 202 3.70 6.78 12.32
C ALA A 202 5.14 7.13 12.70
N TYR A 203 5.95 7.59 11.75
CA TYR A 203 7.32 7.99 12.07
C TYR A 203 7.37 9.23 12.97
N GLN A 204 6.51 10.22 12.74
CA GLN A 204 6.39 11.37 13.63
C GLN A 204 6.05 10.92 15.06
N TYR A 205 5.09 10.01 15.21
CA TYR A 205 4.71 9.47 16.51
C TYR A 205 5.86 8.71 17.20
N ILE A 206 6.68 7.97 16.45
CA ILE A 206 7.90 7.33 16.97
C ILE A 206 8.92 8.38 17.42
N VAL A 207 9.21 9.38 16.57
CA VAL A 207 10.16 10.47 16.86
C VAL A 207 9.78 11.22 18.13
N GLU A 208 8.51 11.62 18.25
CA GLU A 208 7.97 12.32 19.42
C GLU A 208 8.02 11.42 20.67
N SER A 209 7.58 10.17 20.56
CA SER A 209 7.55 9.23 21.69
C SER A 209 8.95 9.00 22.28
N LEU A 210 9.95 8.83 21.43
CA LEU A 210 11.33 8.59 21.85
C LEU A 210 12.05 9.87 22.31
N GLY A 211 11.46 11.05 22.09
CA GLY A 211 12.07 12.34 22.40
C GLY A 211 13.30 12.63 21.55
N LEU A 212 13.26 12.28 20.26
CA LEU A 212 14.32 12.61 19.30
C LEU A 212 14.22 14.08 18.88
N ASP A 213 15.33 14.63 18.39
CA ASP A 213 15.32 15.95 17.75
C ASP A 213 14.63 15.84 16.38
N GLU A 214 13.42 16.40 16.28
CA GLU A 214 12.64 16.43 15.04
C GLU A 214 13.40 17.11 13.90
N GLY A 215 14.14 18.19 14.19
CA GLY A 215 14.93 18.90 13.20
C GLY A 215 16.04 18.02 12.62
N GLU A 216 16.77 17.30 13.48
CA GLU A 216 17.80 16.35 13.05
C GLU A 216 17.20 15.24 12.18
N ILE A 217 16.10 14.63 12.61
CA ILE A 217 15.51 13.48 11.91
C ILE A 217 14.89 13.92 10.57
N PHE A 218 14.09 14.97 10.55
CA PHE A 218 13.41 15.42 9.32
C PHE A 218 14.34 16.11 8.33
N ASN A 219 15.49 16.63 8.77
CA ASN A 219 16.50 17.22 7.88
C ASN A 219 17.59 16.22 7.46
N ALA A 220 17.50 14.95 7.87
CA ALA A 220 18.52 13.94 7.58
C ALA A 220 18.78 13.75 6.08
N TYR A 221 17.78 13.95 5.22
CA TYR A 221 17.95 13.90 3.76
C TYR A 221 18.81 15.04 3.18
N HIS A 222 19.07 16.09 3.95
CA HIS A 222 20.03 17.15 3.61
C HIS A 222 21.40 16.93 4.26
N GLU A 223 21.46 16.27 5.42
CA GLU A 223 22.66 16.17 6.25
C GLU A 223 23.41 14.83 6.09
N VAL A 224 22.71 13.76 5.71
CA VAL A 224 23.27 12.42 5.55
C VAL A 224 23.45 12.11 4.08
N SER A 225 24.71 12.01 3.64
CA SER A 225 25.06 11.83 2.23
C SER A 225 24.41 10.62 1.55
N SER A 226 24.28 9.49 2.26
CA SER A 226 23.67 8.27 1.69
C SER A 226 22.16 8.39 1.50
N ILE A 227 21.47 9.10 2.40
CA ILE A 227 20.04 9.42 2.29
C ILE A 227 19.83 10.42 1.15
N LYS A 228 20.61 11.51 1.16
CA LYS A 228 20.57 12.54 0.13
C LYS A 228 20.76 11.98 -1.28
N ALA A 229 21.72 11.05 -1.46
CA ALA A 229 22.00 10.47 -2.76
C ALA A 229 20.83 9.62 -3.31
N LYS A 230 20.06 8.98 -2.43
CA LYS A 230 18.82 8.26 -2.81
C LYS A 230 17.74 9.24 -3.23
N ASP A 231 17.56 10.33 -2.49
CA ASP A 231 16.56 11.35 -2.80
C ASP A 231 16.91 12.09 -4.10
N GLU A 232 18.17 12.47 -4.31
CA GLU A 232 18.66 13.07 -5.56
C GLU A 232 18.49 12.15 -6.77
N PHE A 233 18.56 10.82 -6.56
CA PHE A 233 18.24 9.86 -7.61
C PHE A 233 16.75 9.88 -7.98
N LEU A 234 15.86 10.15 -7.02
CA LEU A 234 14.41 10.17 -7.23
C LEU A 234 13.92 11.50 -7.82
N LEU A 235 14.61 12.61 -7.58
CA LEU A 235 14.21 13.96 -8.01
C LEU A 235 13.80 14.06 -9.49
N PRO A 236 14.54 13.51 -10.48
CA PRO A 236 14.15 13.63 -11.88
C PRO A 236 12.78 13.01 -12.19
N PHE A 237 12.37 11.97 -11.45
CA PHE A 237 11.06 11.31 -11.62
C PHE A 237 9.95 12.12 -10.92
N ILE A 238 10.26 12.73 -9.78
CA ILE A 238 9.38 13.67 -9.08
C ILE A 238 9.13 14.90 -9.96
N ASP A 239 10.15 15.45 -10.59
CA ASP A 239 10.06 16.66 -11.42
C ASP A 239 9.14 16.45 -12.63
N VAL A 240 9.20 15.28 -13.25
CA VAL A 240 8.26 14.88 -14.32
C VAL A 240 6.82 14.92 -13.80
N LEU A 241 6.58 14.29 -12.65
CA LEU A 241 5.23 14.06 -12.13
C LEU A 241 4.63 15.34 -11.53
N SER A 242 5.44 16.14 -10.86
CA SER A 242 5.03 17.42 -10.27
C SER A 242 4.93 18.56 -11.30
N ASN A 243 5.55 18.45 -12.48
CA ASN A 243 5.42 19.46 -13.53
C ASN A 243 3.96 19.58 -14.01
N PRO A 244 3.27 20.72 -13.80
CA PRO A 244 1.85 20.87 -14.15
C PRO A 244 1.58 20.85 -15.65
N THR A 245 2.62 21.06 -16.48
CA THR A 245 2.51 21.09 -17.93
C THR A 245 2.73 19.72 -18.58
N PHE A 246 3.33 18.76 -17.86
CA PHE A 246 3.57 17.41 -18.37
C PHE A 246 2.25 16.67 -18.63
N LYS A 247 2.15 16.01 -19.79
CA LYS A 247 0.99 15.21 -20.19
C LYS A 247 1.44 13.99 -20.98
N THR A 248 0.84 12.85 -20.67
CA THR A 248 0.89 11.66 -21.53
C THR A 248 0.16 11.93 -22.86
N GLY A 249 0.49 11.17 -23.91
CA GLY A 249 -0.13 11.26 -25.23
C GLY A 249 0.83 11.17 -26.42
N THR A 250 2.14 11.19 -26.17
CA THR A 250 3.19 10.86 -27.13
C THR A 250 3.96 9.63 -26.64
N PRO A 251 4.57 8.81 -27.52
CA PRO A 251 5.39 7.68 -27.09
C PRO A 251 6.50 8.06 -26.09
N GLU A 252 7.12 9.22 -26.29
CA GLU A 252 8.20 9.75 -25.44
C GLU A 252 7.69 10.15 -24.06
N ASP A 253 6.58 10.88 -23.99
CA ASP A 253 5.98 11.30 -22.71
C ASP A 253 5.40 10.08 -21.96
N ASP A 254 4.79 9.15 -22.68
CA ASP A 254 4.26 7.92 -22.10
C ASP A 254 5.36 7.03 -21.52
N GLN A 255 6.53 6.92 -22.18
CA GLN A 255 7.72 6.26 -21.63
C GLN A 255 8.28 7.00 -20.41
N THR A 256 8.31 8.33 -20.45
CA THR A 256 8.78 9.17 -19.33
C THR A 256 7.89 8.97 -18.09
N PHE A 257 6.57 8.93 -18.28
CA PHE A 257 5.61 8.61 -17.24
C PHE A 257 5.79 7.19 -16.71
N LEU A 258 5.87 6.19 -17.60
CA LEU A 258 6.06 4.79 -17.24
C LEU A 258 7.35 4.56 -16.45
N LYS A 259 8.45 5.22 -16.83
CA LYS A 259 9.73 5.17 -16.12
C LYS A 259 9.59 5.72 -14.70
N SER A 260 8.87 6.83 -14.55
CA SER A 260 8.61 7.43 -13.24
C SER A 260 7.76 6.51 -12.37
N LEU A 261 6.71 5.88 -12.92
CA LEU A 261 5.94 4.86 -12.19
C LEU A 261 6.80 3.69 -11.71
N ILE A 262 7.72 3.20 -12.54
CA ILE A 262 8.65 2.12 -12.17
C ILE A 262 9.61 2.58 -11.07
N ALA A 263 10.12 3.82 -11.13
CA ALA A 263 11.00 4.35 -10.09
C ALA A 263 10.31 4.39 -8.72
N PHE A 264 9.05 4.81 -8.65
CA PHE A 264 8.32 4.80 -7.37
C PHE A 264 7.93 3.39 -6.92
N ALA A 265 7.18 2.65 -7.75
CA ALA A 265 6.62 1.37 -7.33
C ALA A 265 7.67 0.26 -7.15
N CYS A 266 8.69 0.21 -8.01
CA CYS A 266 9.67 -0.89 -8.01
C CYS A 266 10.97 -0.54 -7.27
N ILE A 267 11.37 0.74 -7.24
CA ILE A 267 12.63 1.15 -6.63
C ILE A 267 12.40 1.79 -5.26
N MET A 268 11.58 2.84 -5.15
CA MET A 268 11.36 3.49 -3.86
C MET A 268 10.61 2.58 -2.88
N GLU A 269 9.36 2.26 -3.20
CA GLU A 269 8.49 1.37 -2.39
C GLU A 269 8.98 -0.08 -2.45
N GLY A 270 9.39 -0.52 -3.64
CA GLY A 270 9.72 -1.91 -3.92
C GLY A 270 11.13 -2.38 -3.52
N LEU A 271 12.08 -1.48 -3.29
CA LEU A 271 13.49 -1.80 -3.01
C LEU A 271 14.06 -1.02 -1.82
N PHE A 272 14.01 0.32 -1.84
CA PHE A 272 14.60 1.17 -0.78
C PHE A 272 13.92 0.93 0.57
N PHE A 273 12.58 0.89 0.59
CA PHE A 273 11.84 0.67 1.85
C PHE A 273 12.12 -0.71 2.46
N TYR A 274 12.31 -1.74 1.63
CA TYR A 274 12.51 -3.11 2.09
C TYR A 274 13.82 -3.32 2.86
N VAL A 275 14.88 -2.55 2.57
CA VAL A 275 16.09 -2.54 3.40
C VAL A 275 15.80 -1.95 4.76
N GLY A 276 15.09 -0.83 4.78
CA GLY A 276 14.68 -0.19 6.01
C GLY A 276 13.79 -1.06 6.90
N PHE A 277 12.88 -1.84 6.30
CA PHE A 277 12.06 -2.81 7.01
C PHE A 277 12.89 -3.92 7.67
N VAL A 278 13.87 -4.50 6.97
CA VAL A 278 14.74 -5.54 7.54
C VAL A 278 15.44 -5.02 8.80
N GLN A 279 15.94 -3.79 8.79
CA GLN A 279 16.68 -3.20 9.89
C GLN A 279 15.85 -3.08 11.18
N ILE A 280 14.65 -2.50 11.10
CA ILE A 280 13.78 -2.29 12.26
C ILE A 280 13.11 -3.59 12.70
N LEU A 281 12.67 -4.43 11.76
CA LEU A 281 12.04 -5.72 12.09
C LEU A 281 13.04 -6.71 12.72
N ALA A 282 14.33 -6.62 12.38
CA ALA A 282 15.38 -7.40 13.05
C ALA A 282 15.52 -7.02 14.54
N MET A 283 15.32 -5.75 14.91
CA MET A 283 15.24 -5.33 16.33
C MET A 283 14.01 -5.95 17.00
N GLY A 284 12.85 -5.87 16.35
CA GLY A 284 11.60 -6.45 16.86
C GLY A 284 11.70 -7.95 17.13
N ARG A 285 12.36 -8.70 16.24
CA ARG A 285 12.65 -10.14 16.41
C ARG A 285 13.52 -10.45 17.63
N GLN A 286 14.31 -9.49 18.08
CA GLN A 286 15.13 -9.58 19.29
C GLN A 286 14.45 -8.89 20.49
N ASN A 287 13.14 -8.62 20.39
CA ASN A 287 12.32 -8.01 21.43
C ASN A 287 12.81 -6.60 21.84
N LYS A 288 13.46 -5.89 20.91
CA LYS A 288 13.89 -4.50 21.01
C LYS A 288 13.00 -3.63 20.12
N MET A 289 12.69 -2.41 20.58
CA MET A 289 11.89 -1.44 19.81
C MET A 289 10.59 -2.06 19.25
N THR A 290 9.86 -2.78 20.10
CA THR A 290 8.71 -3.61 19.69
C THR A 290 7.53 -2.80 19.18
N GLY A 291 7.30 -1.60 19.72
CA GLY A 291 6.25 -0.69 19.26
C GLY A 291 6.58 -0.10 17.88
N ALA A 292 7.82 0.33 17.66
CA ALA A 292 8.29 0.75 16.34
C ALA A 292 8.22 -0.41 15.34
N ALA A 293 8.66 -1.61 15.73
CA ALA A 293 8.59 -2.79 14.87
C ALA A 293 7.14 -3.17 14.51
N GLU A 294 6.19 -3.06 15.43
CA GLU A 294 4.76 -3.28 15.15
C GLU A 294 4.22 -2.29 14.13
N GLN A 295 4.51 -0.99 14.26
CA GLN A 295 4.15 0.02 13.26
C GLN A 295 4.77 -0.30 11.88
N TYR A 296 6.05 -0.69 11.84
CA TYR A 296 6.70 -1.10 10.60
C TYR A 296 6.08 -2.37 9.97
N GLN A 297 5.47 -3.25 10.76
CA GLN A 297 4.72 -4.39 10.21
C GLN A 297 3.38 -3.99 9.60
N TYR A 298 2.77 -2.89 10.04
CA TYR A 298 1.59 -2.34 9.37
C TYR A 298 2.01 -1.66 8.07
N ILE A 299 3.04 -0.81 8.12
CA ILE A 299 3.60 -0.14 6.93
C ILE A 299 4.04 -1.17 5.88
N LEU A 300 4.78 -2.22 6.24
CA LEU A 300 5.19 -3.29 5.32
C LEU A 300 4.00 -3.98 4.63
N ARG A 301 2.88 -4.16 5.33
CA ARG A 301 1.68 -4.77 4.76
C ARG A 301 1.07 -3.84 3.69
N ASP A 302 1.01 -2.56 4.00
CA ASP A 302 0.49 -1.53 3.09
C ASP A 302 1.42 -1.41 1.86
N GLU A 303 2.73 -1.31 2.07
CA GLU A 303 3.75 -1.25 1.00
C GLU A 303 3.76 -2.48 0.08
N SER A 304 3.44 -3.66 0.61
CA SER A 304 3.26 -4.85 -0.22
C SER A 304 2.11 -4.65 -1.21
N MET A 305 1.01 -4.04 -0.77
CA MET A 305 -0.13 -3.73 -1.62
C MET A 305 0.19 -2.61 -2.61
N HIS A 306 0.88 -1.55 -2.19
CA HIS A 306 1.31 -0.44 -3.03
C HIS A 306 2.19 -0.92 -4.19
N CYS A 307 3.25 -1.68 -3.87
CA CYS A 307 4.15 -2.25 -4.86
C CYS A 307 3.39 -3.18 -5.84
N ASN A 308 2.50 -4.03 -5.33
CA ASN A 308 1.69 -4.91 -6.18
C ASN A 308 0.72 -4.14 -7.10
N PHE A 309 0.08 -3.08 -6.61
CA PHE A 309 -0.77 -2.21 -7.44
C PHE A 309 0.04 -1.51 -8.53
N GLY A 310 1.21 -0.96 -8.18
CA GLY A 310 2.12 -0.33 -9.13
C GLY A 310 2.58 -1.29 -10.23
N ILE A 311 2.95 -2.52 -9.88
CA ILE A 311 3.33 -3.58 -10.84
C ILE A 311 2.17 -3.91 -11.78
N ASP A 312 0.96 -4.10 -11.26
CA ASP A 312 -0.22 -4.40 -12.08
C ASP A 312 -0.54 -3.22 -13.03
N MET A 313 -0.43 -1.98 -12.55
CA MET A 313 -0.59 -0.77 -13.36
C MET A 313 0.47 -0.66 -14.47
N ILE A 314 1.74 -0.88 -14.16
CA ILE A 314 2.86 -0.89 -15.12
C ILE A 314 2.61 -1.94 -16.21
N ASN A 315 2.25 -3.16 -15.82
CA ASN A 315 1.98 -4.24 -16.76
C ASN A 315 0.74 -3.97 -17.61
N GLN A 316 -0.31 -3.36 -17.05
CA GLN A 316 -1.50 -2.97 -17.79
C GLN A 316 -1.21 -1.85 -18.80
N ILE A 317 -0.40 -0.85 -18.44
CA ILE A 317 0.05 0.20 -19.37
C ILE A 317 0.82 -0.42 -20.53
N LYS A 318 1.75 -1.33 -20.25
CA LYS A 318 2.51 -2.05 -21.30
C LYS A 318 1.61 -2.87 -22.22
N LEU A 319 0.61 -3.55 -21.66
CA LEU A 319 -0.34 -4.36 -22.42
C LEU A 319 -1.17 -3.49 -23.38
N GLU A 320 -1.63 -2.33 -22.91
CA GLU A 320 -2.43 -1.39 -23.69
C GLU A 320 -1.58 -0.57 -24.68
N ASN A 321 -0.27 -0.43 -24.42
CA ASN A 321 0.65 0.39 -25.20
C ASN A 321 1.95 -0.39 -25.48
N PRO A 322 1.91 -1.48 -26.27
CA PRO A 322 3.07 -2.37 -26.46
C PRO A 322 4.28 -1.67 -27.08
N GLY A 323 4.07 -0.58 -27.83
CA GLY A 323 5.15 0.23 -28.41
C GLY A 323 6.06 0.91 -27.39
N LEU A 324 5.62 1.08 -26.13
CA LEU A 324 6.44 1.68 -25.08
C LEU A 324 7.56 0.74 -24.60
N TRP A 325 7.37 -0.57 -24.71
CA TRP A 325 8.27 -1.57 -24.10
C TRP A 325 9.42 -2.00 -25.03
N THR A 326 10.18 -1.02 -25.53
CA THR A 326 11.28 -1.23 -26.48
C THR A 326 12.53 -1.80 -25.81
N ASN A 327 13.44 -2.39 -26.60
CA ASN A 327 14.73 -2.86 -26.07
C ASN A 327 15.58 -1.74 -25.50
N ALA A 328 15.52 -0.53 -26.08
CA ALA A 328 16.20 0.64 -25.55
C ALA A 328 15.67 1.04 -24.17
N PHE A 329 14.34 1.05 -24.01
CA PHE A 329 13.71 1.35 -22.72
C PHE A 329 14.06 0.30 -21.66
N LYS A 330 14.04 -0.99 -22.01
CA LYS A 330 14.47 -2.07 -21.08
C LYS A 330 15.93 -1.89 -20.62
N ALA A 331 16.83 -1.53 -21.53
CA ALA A 331 18.23 -1.30 -21.19
C ALA A 331 18.41 -0.10 -20.24
N GLU A 332 17.63 0.96 -20.45
CA GLU A 332 17.59 2.11 -19.55
C GLU A 332 17.06 1.74 -18.16
N LEU A 333 15.99 0.95 -18.08
CA LEU A 333 15.45 0.46 -16.82
C LEU A 333 16.45 -0.43 -16.08
N LYS A 334 17.17 -1.31 -16.78
CA LYS A 334 18.23 -2.13 -16.19
C LYS A 334 19.31 -1.26 -15.53
N ALA A 335 19.80 -0.23 -16.22
CA ALA A 335 20.77 0.70 -15.66
C ALA A 335 20.21 1.47 -14.45
N MET A 336 18.91 1.81 -14.48
CA MET A 336 18.22 2.46 -13.37
C MET A 336 18.16 1.56 -12.12
N PHE A 337 17.82 0.28 -12.27
CA PHE A 337 17.83 -0.69 -11.17
C PHE A 337 19.25 -0.92 -10.62
N GLU A 338 20.26 -1.05 -11.49
CA GLU A 338 21.65 -1.23 -11.07
C GLU A 338 22.15 -0.04 -10.24
N LYS A 339 21.82 1.19 -10.67
CA LYS A 339 22.13 2.41 -9.91
C LYS A 339 21.41 2.44 -8.56
N ALA A 340 20.13 2.09 -8.53
CA ALA A 340 19.35 2.04 -7.29
C ALA A 340 19.93 1.02 -6.29
N VAL A 341 20.28 -0.19 -6.74
CA VAL A 341 20.92 -1.20 -5.89
C VAL A 341 22.25 -0.69 -5.32
N ALA A 342 23.05 0.02 -6.12
CA ALA A 342 24.31 0.59 -5.64
C ALA A 342 24.10 1.66 -4.56
N LEU A 343 23.12 2.56 -4.74
CA LEU A 343 22.78 3.60 -3.77
C LEU A 343 22.25 3.01 -2.47
N GLU A 344 21.35 2.04 -2.55
CA GLU A 344 20.78 1.40 -1.35
C GLU A 344 21.82 0.57 -0.60
N TYR A 345 22.77 -0.04 -1.32
CA TYR A 345 23.89 -0.72 -0.69
C TYR A 345 24.81 0.25 0.06
N GLN A 346 25.10 1.42 -0.50
CA GLN A 346 25.85 2.47 0.20
C GLN A 346 25.12 2.96 1.46
N TYR A 347 23.79 3.10 1.40
CA TYR A 347 22.97 3.41 2.57
C TYR A 347 23.04 2.28 3.62
N ALA A 348 22.99 1.01 3.20
CA ALA A 348 23.16 -0.12 4.11
C ALA A 348 24.55 -0.13 4.79
N GLU A 349 25.61 0.22 4.08
CA GLU A 349 26.96 0.35 4.65
C GLU A 349 27.06 1.49 5.68
N ASP A 350 26.50 2.65 5.36
CA ASP A 350 26.49 3.83 6.24
C ASP A 350 25.62 3.63 7.50
N THR A 351 24.56 2.81 7.41
CA THR A 351 23.70 2.45 8.55
C THR A 351 24.25 1.29 9.38
N LEU A 352 25.14 0.46 8.84
CA LEU A 352 25.70 -0.72 9.50
C LEU A 352 27.24 -0.79 9.39
N PRO A 353 27.97 0.21 9.91
CA PRO A 353 29.43 0.31 9.71
C PRO A 353 30.21 -0.88 10.29
N ARG A 354 29.70 -1.53 11.35
CA ARG A 354 30.33 -2.67 12.02
C ARG A 354 29.51 -3.96 11.96
N GLY A 355 28.29 -3.90 11.43
CA GLY A 355 27.29 -4.96 11.57
C GLY A 355 26.78 -5.12 13.02
N VAL A 356 25.48 -5.39 13.18
CA VAL A 356 24.84 -5.55 14.48
C VAL A 356 23.55 -6.36 14.30
N LEU A 357 22.99 -6.94 15.36
CA LEU A 357 21.72 -7.69 15.31
C LEU A 357 21.74 -8.91 14.36
N GLY A 358 22.92 -9.45 14.03
CA GLY A 358 23.07 -10.50 13.00
C GLY A 358 22.94 -9.97 11.56
N LEU A 359 22.95 -8.65 11.38
CA LEU A 359 22.96 -7.96 10.09
C LEU A 359 24.36 -7.46 9.76
N ASN A 360 24.71 -7.51 8.48
CA ASN A 360 25.94 -6.90 7.95
C ASN A 360 25.75 -6.48 6.49
N ALA A 361 26.63 -5.59 6.01
CA ALA A 361 26.55 -5.08 4.65
C ALA A 361 26.56 -6.17 3.56
N PRO A 362 27.43 -7.19 3.58
CA PRO A 362 27.38 -8.28 2.59
C PRO A 362 26.01 -8.95 2.45
N MET A 363 25.30 -9.19 3.55
CA MET A 363 23.92 -9.73 3.51
C MET A 363 22.96 -8.77 2.82
N PHE A 364 23.05 -7.45 3.08
CA PHE A 364 22.23 -6.47 2.38
C PHE A 364 22.53 -6.39 0.90
N LYS A 365 23.80 -6.54 0.48
CA LYS A 365 24.15 -6.61 -0.95
C LYS A 365 23.41 -7.72 -1.67
N GLU A 366 23.39 -8.90 -1.05
CA GLU A 366 22.74 -10.09 -1.60
C GLU A 366 21.21 -9.93 -1.61
N TYR A 367 20.63 -9.46 -0.50
CA TYR A 367 19.20 -9.19 -0.39
C TYR A 367 18.71 -8.16 -1.42
N LEU A 368 19.46 -7.07 -1.61
CA LEU A 368 19.12 -6.02 -2.59
C LEU A 368 19.07 -6.57 -4.01
N ARG A 369 20.03 -7.41 -4.39
CA ARG A 369 20.06 -8.08 -5.69
C ARG A 369 18.87 -9.02 -5.86
N PHE A 370 18.54 -9.80 -4.83
CA PHE A 370 17.38 -10.68 -4.82
C PHE A 370 16.06 -9.89 -5.01
N ILE A 371 15.85 -8.82 -4.25
CA ILE A 371 14.64 -7.98 -4.39
C ILE A 371 14.61 -7.29 -5.76
N ALA A 372 15.72 -6.75 -6.24
CA ALA A 372 15.80 -6.12 -7.55
C ALA A 372 15.43 -7.11 -8.69
N ASN A 373 15.92 -8.35 -8.64
CA ASN A 373 15.52 -9.40 -9.59
C ASN A 373 14.02 -9.66 -9.54
N ARG A 374 13.45 -9.76 -8.33
CA ARG A 374 12.01 -9.97 -8.15
C ARG A 374 11.20 -8.83 -8.78
N ARG A 375 11.56 -7.57 -8.53
CA ARG A 375 10.85 -6.41 -9.11
C ARG A 375 11.00 -6.36 -10.63
N ALA A 376 12.21 -6.55 -11.14
CA ALA A 376 12.51 -6.56 -12.57
C ALA A 376 11.70 -7.63 -13.32
N THR A 377 11.69 -8.87 -12.80
CA THR A 377 10.94 -9.97 -13.41
C THR A 377 9.42 -9.79 -13.32
N GLN A 378 8.90 -9.23 -12.22
CA GLN A 378 7.47 -8.89 -12.08
C GLN A 378 6.98 -7.90 -13.15
N ILE A 379 7.84 -7.04 -13.67
CA ILE A 379 7.53 -6.13 -14.78
C ILE A 379 8.08 -6.63 -16.13
N GLY A 380 8.48 -7.89 -16.24
CA GLY A 380 8.92 -8.52 -17.50
C GLY A 380 10.26 -8.02 -18.05
N LEU A 381 11.19 -7.64 -17.17
CA LEU A 381 12.62 -7.60 -17.47
C LEU A 381 13.27 -8.94 -17.15
N ASP A 382 14.42 -9.20 -17.75
CA ASP A 382 15.26 -10.36 -17.40
C ASP A 382 15.88 -10.18 -16.01
N GLU A 383 16.33 -11.29 -15.42
CA GLU A 383 17.06 -11.27 -14.16
C GLU A 383 18.32 -10.39 -14.27
N LEU A 384 18.49 -9.46 -13.33
CA LEU A 384 19.57 -8.47 -13.36
C LEU A 384 20.86 -9.01 -12.72
N PHE A 385 20.72 -9.81 -11.66
CA PHE A 385 21.80 -10.35 -10.84
C PHE A 385 21.65 -11.87 -10.67
N PRO A 386 22.04 -12.68 -11.67
CA PRO A 386 21.86 -14.13 -11.63
C PRO A 386 22.46 -14.78 -10.38
N GLY A 387 21.70 -15.68 -9.75
CA GLY A 387 22.13 -16.44 -8.58
C GLY A 387 21.98 -15.70 -7.25
N ALA A 388 21.37 -14.51 -7.23
CA ALA A 388 21.09 -13.81 -5.98
C ALA A 388 20.02 -14.55 -5.16
N THR A 389 20.28 -14.69 -3.86
CA THR A 389 19.45 -15.43 -2.90
C THR A 389 18.89 -14.51 -1.82
N ASN A 390 17.86 -14.96 -1.08
CA ASN A 390 17.31 -14.20 0.05
C ASN A 390 18.03 -14.59 1.36
N PRO A 391 18.91 -13.75 1.92
CA PRO A 391 19.56 -14.03 3.22
C PRO A 391 18.62 -13.78 4.43
N PHE A 392 17.44 -13.22 4.21
CA PHE A 392 16.43 -12.94 5.24
C PHE A 392 15.11 -13.67 4.93
N PRO A 393 15.07 -15.02 5.00
CA PRO A 393 13.85 -15.79 4.67
C PRO A 393 12.65 -15.43 5.56
N TRP A 394 12.90 -15.01 6.80
CA TRP A 394 11.88 -14.55 7.74
C TRP A 394 11.13 -13.29 7.27
N MET A 395 11.67 -12.49 6.34
CA MET A 395 10.92 -11.40 5.73
C MET A 395 9.75 -11.91 4.88
N ALA A 396 9.94 -13.02 4.16
CA ALA A 396 8.86 -13.64 3.40
C ALA A 396 7.79 -14.21 4.34
N GLU A 397 8.21 -14.88 5.41
CA GLU A 397 7.31 -15.37 6.46
C GLU A 397 6.48 -14.23 7.07
N MET A 398 7.08 -13.07 7.36
CA MET A 398 6.33 -11.93 7.91
C MET A 398 5.28 -11.35 6.95
N ILE A 399 5.56 -11.41 5.64
CA ILE A 399 4.60 -11.00 4.60
C ILE A 399 3.46 -12.03 4.48
N ASP A 400 3.77 -13.32 4.58
CA ASP A 400 2.78 -14.41 4.40
C ASP A 400 1.97 -14.74 5.67
N LEU A 401 2.56 -14.69 6.86
CA LEU A 401 1.92 -14.98 8.17
C LEU A 401 0.67 -14.12 8.44
N LYS A 402 0.57 -12.93 7.83
CA LYS A 402 -0.59 -12.05 8.00
C LYS A 402 -1.77 -12.40 7.09
N LYS A 403 -1.64 -13.28 6.10
CA LYS A 403 -2.81 -13.85 5.40
C LYS A 403 -3.66 -14.72 6.32
N GLU A 404 -3.06 -15.32 7.35
CA GLU A 404 -3.73 -16.24 8.29
C GLU A 404 -4.20 -15.60 9.61
N LYS A 405 -3.69 -14.41 9.98
CA LYS A 405 -4.18 -13.69 11.17
C LYS A 405 -5.53 -13.01 10.93
N ASN A 406 -6.54 -13.81 10.60
CA ASN A 406 -7.93 -13.45 10.78
C ASN A 406 -8.45 -14.20 12.03
N PHE A 407 -8.92 -13.42 13.00
CA PHE A 407 -9.99 -13.78 13.95
C PHE A 407 -9.67 -14.12 15.42
N PHE A 408 -8.46 -14.51 15.87
CA PHE A 408 -8.31 -14.98 17.28
C PHE A 408 -7.15 -14.47 18.15
N GLU A 409 -6.15 -13.73 17.67
CA GLU A 409 -4.93 -13.50 18.49
C GLU A 409 -4.55 -12.04 18.81
N THR A 410 -5.34 -11.04 18.41
CA THR A 410 -5.11 -9.66 18.83
C THR A 410 -6.44 -9.04 19.26
N ARG A 411 -6.47 -8.24 20.33
CA ARG A 411 -7.68 -7.54 20.80
C ARG A 411 -8.35 -6.85 19.60
N VAL A 412 -9.65 -7.08 19.45
CA VAL A 412 -10.49 -6.52 18.39
C VAL A 412 -10.40 -4.99 18.40
N THR A 413 -9.59 -4.42 17.52
CA THR A 413 -9.62 -3.01 17.12
C THR A 413 -10.30 -2.81 15.76
N GLU A 414 -10.82 -3.87 15.14
CA GLU A 414 -11.57 -3.76 13.88
C GLU A 414 -13.08 -3.58 14.13
N TYR A 415 -13.61 -2.43 13.75
CA TYR A 415 -15.03 -2.31 13.41
C TYR A 415 -15.24 -3.00 12.05
N GLN A 416 -15.50 -4.31 12.06
CA GLN A 416 -16.19 -4.93 10.93
C GLN A 416 -17.66 -4.49 10.97
N THR A 417 -18.03 -3.51 10.14
CA THR A 417 -19.43 -3.37 9.72
C THR A 417 -19.75 -4.55 8.79
N GLY A 418 -20.50 -5.51 9.33
CA GLY A 418 -20.84 -6.75 8.65
C GLY A 418 -21.66 -6.58 7.37
N GLY A 419 -21.51 -7.58 6.49
CA GLY A 419 -22.52 -7.99 5.53
C GLY A 419 -22.58 -7.17 4.24
N ALA A 420 -21.81 -7.59 3.23
CA ALA A 420 -22.17 -7.30 1.85
C ALA A 420 -23.51 -8.01 1.54
N LEU A 421 -24.59 -7.25 1.40
CA LEU A 421 -25.83 -7.75 0.83
C LEU A 421 -25.60 -8.08 -0.64
N ALA A 422 -25.69 -9.37 -0.97
CA ALA A 422 -25.87 -9.82 -2.34
C ALA A 422 -27.30 -9.45 -2.77
N TRP A 423 -27.41 -8.80 -3.93
CA TRP A 423 -28.67 -8.65 -4.63
C TRP A 423 -28.56 -9.46 -5.93
N ASP A 424 -29.49 -10.39 -6.12
CA ASP A 424 -29.64 -11.21 -7.33
C ASP A 424 -29.90 -10.37 -8.59
#